data_AF-A0A354IDC7-F1
#
_entry.id   AF-A0A354IDC7-F1
#
_cell.length_a   1.000
_cell.length_b   1.000
_cell.length_c   1.000
_cell.angle_alpha   90.00
_cell.angle_beta   90.00
_cell.angle_gamma   90.00
#
_symmetry.space_group_name_H-M   'P 1'
#
loop_
_entity.id
_entity.type
_entity.pdbx_description
1 polymer ?
#
loop_
_entity_poly.entity_id
_entity_poly.type
_entity_poly.pdbx_seq_one_letter_code
_entity_poly.pdbx_strand_id
1 'polypeptide(L)'
;MCCVALFSMLLYEALSSPSVPASGALTAEDQQERRPLYIVRVTDGVLAVYPYGSDTAEEVTDIRLSSLRDYDQQLMLRGFPLYSEEELSSFLEDFGS
;
A
#
# COMPACT_ATOMS: atom_id res chain seq x y z
N MET A 1 12.35 -54.88 -36.35
CA MET A 1 13.66 -54.20 -36.31
C MET A 1 13.45 -52.75 -36.71
N CYS A 2 14.06 -51.83 -35.95
CA CYS A 2 14.35 -50.41 -36.23
C CYS A 2 13.42 -49.69 -37.23
N CYS A 3 12.66 -48.67 -36.84
CA CYS A 3 13.25 -47.39 -36.46
C CYS A 3 12.52 -46.73 -35.29
N VAL A 4 13.10 -46.90 -34.10
CA VAL A 4 13.38 -45.78 -33.20
C VAL A 4 14.06 -44.72 -34.08
N ALA A 5 13.58 -43.49 -34.24
CA ALA A 5 14.02 -42.38 -33.37
C ALA A 5 13.63 -41.04 -34.01
N LEU A 6 12.36 -40.79 -34.36
CA LEU A 6 11.96 -39.45 -34.85
C LEU A 6 10.77 -38.82 -34.11
N PHE A 7 10.13 -39.52 -33.18
CA PHE A 7 8.99 -38.97 -32.43
C PHE A 7 9.29 -38.64 -30.97
N SER A 8 10.57 -38.60 -30.57
CA SER A 8 10.97 -38.28 -29.19
C SER A 8 11.63 -36.90 -29.05
N MET A 9 11.44 -36.01 -30.01
CA MET A 9 11.95 -34.63 -29.94
C MET A 9 10.88 -33.61 -30.32
N LEU A 10 9.63 -33.85 -29.87
CA LEU A 10 8.58 -32.83 -29.86
C LEU A 10 7.85 -32.76 -28.51
N LEU A 11 8.54 -33.20 -27.45
CA LEU A 11 8.03 -33.22 -26.07
C LEU A 11 9.00 -32.60 -25.06
N TYR A 12 10.10 -32.00 -25.54
CA TYR A 12 11.11 -31.35 -24.68
C TYR A 12 11.07 -29.81 -24.71
N GLU A 13 10.23 -29.20 -25.55
CA GLU A 13 10.06 -27.73 -25.62
C GLU A 13 8.81 -27.28 -24.85
N ALA A 14 8.52 -27.90 -23.71
CA ALA A 14 7.39 -27.49 -22.85
C ALA A 14 7.74 -27.42 -21.36
N LEU A 15 8.99 -27.68 -20.95
CA LEU A 15 9.40 -27.64 -19.53
C LEU A 15 10.23 -26.41 -19.13
N SER A 16 10.45 -25.45 -20.03
CA SER A 16 11.20 -24.23 -19.73
C SER A 16 10.43 -22.94 -20.03
N SER A 17 9.16 -22.86 -19.62
CA SER A 17 8.70 -21.57 -19.10
C SER A 17 8.79 -21.69 -17.59
N PRO A 18 9.70 -20.96 -16.90
CA PRO A 18 9.50 -20.72 -15.50
C PRO A 18 8.08 -20.17 -15.40
N SER A 19 7.20 -20.90 -14.73
CA SER A 19 6.00 -20.31 -14.17
C SER A 19 6.50 -19.12 -13.37
N VAL A 20 6.46 -17.93 -13.98
CA VAL A 20 6.48 -16.67 -13.26
C VAL A 20 5.46 -16.90 -12.16
N PRO A 21 5.86 -17.02 -10.88
CA PRO A 21 4.85 -17.00 -9.83
C PRO A 21 4.14 -15.69 -10.08
N ALA A 22 2.86 -15.80 -10.44
CA ALA A 22 2.04 -14.68 -10.85
C ALA A 22 2.32 -13.56 -9.85
N SER A 23 2.95 -12.53 -10.40
CA SER A 23 3.36 -11.33 -9.71
C SER A 23 2.19 -10.85 -8.87
N GLY A 24 2.48 -10.53 -7.61
CA GLY A 24 1.53 -10.32 -6.53
C GLY A 24 0.23 -9.65 -6.96
N ALA A 25 -0.82 -10.46 -7.07
CA ALA A 25 -2.13 -10.02 -6.66
C ALA A 25 -2.25 -10.39 -5.17
N LEU A 26 -1.57 -9.62 -4.32
CA LEU A 26 -2.09 -9.40 -2.97
C LEU A 26 -3.41 -8.68 -3.20
N THR A 27 -4.45 -9.47 -3.35
CA THR A 27 -5.83 -9.01 -3.47
C THR A 27 -6.08 -8.08 -2.30
N ALA A 28 -6.65 -6.91 -2.59
CA ALA A 28 -7.12 -5.91 -1.62
C ALA A 28 -8.19 -6.46 -0.64
N GLU A 29 -8.40 -7.78 -0.62
CA GLU A 29 -9.36 -8.53 0.17
C GLU A 29 -8.80 -8.92 1.56
N ASP A 30 -7.48 -8.83 1.80
CA ASP A 30 -6.90 -9.01 3.15
C ASP A 30 -6.97 -7.72 4.01
N GLN A 31 -7.48 -6.61 3.48
CA GLN A 31 -7.68 -5.37 4.23
C GLN A 31 -9.02 -5.31 4.99
N GLN A 32 -9.87 -6.33 4.88
CA GLN A 32 -11.29 -6.27 5.25
C GLN A 32 -11.56 -6.37 6.78
N GLU A 33 -10.59 -6.72 7.63
CA GLU A 33 -10.84 -6.90 9.08
C GLU A 33 -9.88 -6.15 10.02
N ARG A 34 -8.90 -5.40 9.50
CA ARG A 34 -8.03 -4.61 10.36
C ARG A 34 -8.68 -3.27 10.65
N ARG A 35 -8.86 -2.95 11.93
CA ARG A 35 -9.19 -1.58 12.34
C ARG A 35 -7.92 -0.73 12.15
N PRO A 36 -8.01 0.50 11.61
CA PRO A 36 -6.86 1.37 11.57
C PRO A 36 -6.43 1.71 12.99
N LEU A 37 -5.15 1.97 13.18
CA LEU A 37 -4.59 2.43 14.45
C LEU A 37 -4.64 3.96 14.54
N TYR A 38 -4.45 4.64 13.41
CA TYR A 38 -4.43 6.08 13.31
C TYR A 38 -5.27 6.59 12.15
N ILE A 39 -5.82 7.79 12.31
CA ILE A 39 -6.44 8.58 11.25
C ILE A 39 -5.66 9.89 11.16
N VAL A 40 -5.06 10.17 10.00
CA VAL A 40 -4.42 11.46 9.74
C VAL A 40 -5.40 12.35 9.01
N ARG A 41 -5.69 13.53 9.54
CA ARG A 41 -6.59 14.52 8.92
C ARG A 41 -6.11 15.92 9.20
N VAL A 42 -6.65 16.89 8.46
CA VAL A 42 -6.32 18.30 8.71
C VAL A 42 -7.04 18.84 9.96
N THR A 43 -6.31 19.59 10.78
CA THR A 43 -6.86 20.49 11.81
C THR A 43 -6.12 21.83 11.72
N ASP A 44 -6.84 22.94 11.81
CA ASP A 44 -6.24 24.29 11.78
C ASP A 44 -5.26 24.55 10.61
N GLY A 45 -5.47 23.87 9.48
CA GLY A 45 -4.63 24.00 8.28
C GLY A 45 -3.33 23.19 8.29
N VAL A 46 -3.07 22.38 9.32
CA VAL A 46 -1.94 21.45 9.42
C VAL A 46 -2.42 20.00 9.56
N LEU A 47 -1.53 19.03 9.29
CA LEU A 47 -1.86 17.62 9.51
C LEU A 47 -1.81 17.29 11.00
N ALA A 48 -2.75 16.48 11.45
CA ALA A 48 -2.77 15.93 12.80
C ALA A 48 -3.12 14.44 12.77
N VAL A 49 -2.50 13.72 13.69
CA VAL A 49 -2.65 12.28 13.89
C VAL A 49 -3.64 12.05 15.02
N TYR A 50 -4.68 11.28 14.74
CA TYR A 50 -5.71 10.91 15.71
C TYR A 50 -5.65 9.40 15.93
N PRO A 51 -5.53 8.92 17.18
CA PRO A 51 -5.74 7.53 17.49
C PRO A 51 -7.13 7.09 17.05
N TYR A 52 -7.26 5.87 16.55
CA TYR A 52 -8.54 5.40 16.04
C TYR A 52 -9.63 5.41 17.12
N GLY A 53 -10.75 6.06 16.83
CA GLY A 53 -11.87 6.25 17.76
C GLY A 53 -11.68 7.41 18.75
N SER A 54 -10.59 8.18 18.65
CA SER A 54 -10.36 9.42 19.40
C SER A 54 -10.64 10.64 18.54
N ASP A 55 -11.34 11.63 19.12
CA ASP A 55 -11.48 12.97 18.52
C ASP A 55 -10.35 13.92 18.95
N THR A 56 -9.51 13.50 19.89
CA THR A 56 -8.33 14.25 20.33
C THR A 56 -7.12 13.80 19.52
N ALA A 57 -6.40 14.78 18.94
CA ALA A 57 -5.15 14.51 18.24
C ALA A 57 -4.09 14.06 19.24
N GLU A 58 -3.37 12.99 18.91
CA GLU A 58 -2.18 12.55 19.64
C GLU A 58 -0.98 13.41 19.25
N GLU A 59 -0.86 13.74 17.97
CA GLU A 59 0.21 14.57 17.43
C GLU A 59 -0.37 15.59 16.46
N VAL A 60 0.08 16.84 16.55
CA VAL A 60 -0.18 17.89 15.56
C VAL A 60 1.16 18.22 14.93
N THR A 61 1.24 18.10 13.61
CA THR A 61 2.49 18.29 12.88
C THR A 61 2.60 19.73 12.36
N ASP A 62 3.80 20.11 11.93
CA ASP A 62 4.04 21.39 11.26
C ASP A 62 3.76 21.34 9.73
N ILE A 63 3.32 20.18 9.22
CA ILE A 63 3.06 19.97 7.80
C ILE A 63 1.76 20.69 7.44
N ARG A 64 1.87 21.74 6.62
CA ARG A 64 0.71 22.53 6.18
C ARG A 64 -0.05 21.81 5.08
N LEU A 65 -1.38 21.79 5.17
CA LEU A 65 -2.23 21.27 4.10
C LEU A 65 -1.93 21.97 2.76
N SER A 66 -1.71 23.28 2.80
CA SER A 66 -1.43 24.09 1.60
C SER A 66 -0.10 23.79 0.92
N SER A 67 0.84 23.10 1.57
CA SER A 67 2.09 22.66 0.92
C SER A 67 1.93 21.33 0.19
N LEU A 68 0.83 20.61 0.41
CA LEU A 68 0.54 19.35 -0.26
C LEU A 68 -0.06 19.58 -1.65
N ARG A 69 -0.02 18.55 -2.50
CA ARG A 69 -0.68 18.58 -3.82
C ARG A 69 -2.20 18.54 -3.65
N ASP A 70 -2.96 19.08 -4.61
CA ASP A 70 -4.42 19.13 -4.54
C ASP A 70 -5.09 17.78 -4.26
N TYR A 71 -4.51 16.70 -4.81
CA TYR A 71 -4.99 15.33 -4.57
C TYR A 71 -4.82 14.92 -3.10
N ASP A 72 -3.64 15.14 -2.55
CA ASP A 72 -3.30 14.79 -1.16
C ASP A 72 -4.08 15.67 -0.18
N GLN A 73 -4.30 16.94 -0.52
CA GLN A 73 -5.16 17.82 0.27
C GLN A 73 -6.57 17.26 0.43
N GLN A 74 -7.18 16.79 -0.66
CA GLN A 74 -8.51 16.19 -0.61
C GLN A 74 -8.53 14.88 0.20
N LEU A 75 -7.45 14.11 0.15
CA LEU A 75 -7.30 12.91 0.96
C LEU A 75 -7.25 13.25 2.45
N MET A 76 -6.46 14.25 2.84
CA MET A 76 -6.31 14.70 4.23
C MET A 76 -7.56 15.39 4.78
N LEU A 77 -8.36 16.02 3.93
CA LEU A 77 -9.67 16.56 4.31
C LEU A 77 -10.67 15.45 4.66
N ARG A 78 -10.56 14.27 4.06
CA ARG A 78 -11.43 13.11 4.36
C ARG A 78 -10.92 12.29 5.55
N GLY A 79 -9.62 12.36 5.81
CA GLY A 79 -8.93 11.52 6.78
C GLY A 79 -8.39 10.27 6.13
N PHE A 80 -7.11 10.00 6.37
CA PHE A 80 -6.38 8.86 5.83
C PHE A 80 -6.13 7.82 6.92
N PRO A 81 -6.64 6.59 6.76
CA PRO A 81 -6.43 5.53 7.73
C PRO A 81 -5.04 4.92 7.60
N LEU A 82 -4.38 4.70 8.74
CA LEU A 82 -3.11 4.02 8.86
C LEU A 82 -3.25 2.86 9.84
N TYR A 83 -2.64 1.72 9.52
CA TYR A 83 -2.83 0.45 10.21
C TYR A 83 -1.60 0.01 11.01
N SER A 84 -0.48 0.71 10.89
CA SER A 84 0.73 0.49 11.70
C SER A 84 1.47 1.80 11.99
N GLU A 85 2.34 1.77 13.00
CA GLU A 85 3.27 2.88 13.29
C GLU A 85 4.27 3.09 12.14
N GLU A 86 4.66 2.01 11.46
CA GLU A 86 5.56 2.06 10.30
C GLU A 86 4.92 2.83 9.13
N GLU A 87 3.64 2.59 8.86
CA GLU A 87 2.89 3.36 7.87
C GLU A 87 2.78 4.83 8.27
N LEU A 88 2.57 5.13 9.55
CA LEU A 88 2.52 6.51 10.06
C LEU A 88 3.86 7.23 9.88
N SER A 89 4.98 6.62 10.29
CA SER A 89 6.31 7.21 10.11
C SER A 89 6.58 7.47 8.64
N SER A 90 6.42 6.44 7.79
CA SER A 90 6.66 6.57 6.35
C SER A 90 5.77 7.61 5.71
N PHE A 91 4.51 7.72 6.16
CA PHE A 91 3.57 8.72 5.69
C PHE A 91 4.05 10.14 6.04
N LEU A 92 4.40 10.39 7.31
CA LEU A 92 4.86 11.72 7.74
C LEU A 92 6.19 12.12 7.11
N GLU A 93 7.11 11.18 6.90
CA GLU A 93 8.39 11.41 6.23
C GLU A 93 8.23 11.88 4.78
N ASP A 94 7.26 11.34 4.03
CA ASP A 94 6.99 11.74 2.64
C ASP A 94 6.54 13.21 2.53
N PHE A 95 5.80 13.70 3.52
CA PHE A 95 5.27 15.06 3.53
C PHE A 95 6.14 16.09 4.26
N GLY A 96 7.12 15.65 5.05
CA GLY A 96 8.01 16.51 5.85
C GLY A 96 9.29 16.96 5.14
N SER A 97 9.54 16.54 3.90
CA SER A 97 10.78 16.83 3.15
C SER A 97 10.79 18.15 2.36
#